data_AF-A0A5E7TXH5-F1
#
_entry.id   AF-A0A5E7TXH5-F1
#
_cell.length_a   1.000
_cell.length_b   1.000
_cell.length_c   1.000
_cell.angle_alpha   90.00
_cell.angle_beta   90.00
_cell.angle_gamma   90.00
#
_symmetry.space_group_name_H-M   'P 1'
#
loop_
_entity.id
_entity.type
_entity.pdbx_description
1 polymer ?
#
loop_
_entity_poly.entity_id
_entity_poly.type
_entity_poly.pdbx_seq_one_letter_code
_entity_poly.pdbx_strand_id
1 'polypeptide(L)'
;MHDLSIGLHAECLYFPPCLNQDDTVMNPEKLELLITREMPFGKYKGRIIADLPGPYLNWFAREGFPHGELGGLLALMQEIDHNGLSELLEPLRAKHGKPAPRH
;
A
#
# COMPACT_ATOMS: atom_id res chain seq x y z
N MET A 1 -38.11 39.79 21.22
CA MET A 1 -37.18 40.40 20.25
C MET A 1 -35.98 40.91 21.03
N HIS A 2 -34.92 40.11 21.13
CA HIS A 2 -33.60 40.59 21.52
C HIS A 2 -32.58 39.88 20.65
N ASP A 3 -31.97 40.69 19.79
CA ASP A 3 -30.80 40.42 18.98
C ASP A 3 -29.57 40.51 19.91
N LEU A 4 -28.64 39.55 19.87
CA LEU A 4 -27.23 39.73 20.25
C LEU A 4 -26.40 38.50 19.83
N SER A 5 -25.74 38.62 18.69
CA SER A 5 -24.28 38.49 18.48
C SER A 5 -23.44 37.52 19.34
N ILE A 6 -22.46 36.89 18.66
CA ILE A 6 -21.16 36.33 19.13
C ILE A 6 -21.14 34.81 19.34
N GLY A 7 -20.21 34.12 18.64
CA GLY A 7 -19.65 32.88 19.19
C GLY A 7 -19.19 31.79 18.21
N LEU A 8 -18.34 32.13 17.24
CA LEU A 8 -17.44 31.16 16.61
C LEU A 8 -16.45 30.65 17.70
N HIS A 9 -16.51 29.36 18.03
CA HIS A 9 -15.45 28.56 18.68
C HIS A 9 -15.70 27.12 18.19
N ALA A 10 -15.04 26.61 17.14
CA ALA A 10 -13.61 26.38 16.99
C ALA A 10 -13.02 25.56 18.15
N GLU A 11 -12.65 24.32 17.80
CA GLU A 11 -11.60 23.47 18.41
C GLU A 11 -11.96 22.52 19.56
N CYS A 12 -12.20 21.25 19.18
CA CYS A 12 -11.80 20.03 19.89
C CYS A 12 -11.44 18.98 18.81
N LEU A 13 -10.28 19.07 18.14
CA LEU A 13 -8.97 18.55 18.56
C LEU A 13 -9.01 17.09 19.04
N TYR A 14 -8.99 16.12 18.11
CA TYR A 14 -7.94 15.09 17.98
C TYR A 14 -8.28 14.08 16.87
N PHE A 15 -8.03 14.43 15.62
CA PHE A 15 -7.50 13.46 14.65
C PHE A 15 -6.71 14.26 13.61
N PRO A 16 -5.41 13.99 13.44
CA PRO A 16 -4.54 14.81 12.59
C PRO A 16 -5.03 14.80 11.14
N PRO A 17 -5.08 15.97 10.45
CA PRO A 17 -5.28 16.01 9.01
C PRO A 17 -3.93 15.75 8.33
N CYS A 18 -3.57 14.48 8.14
CA CYS A 18 -2.41 14.09 7.35
C CYS A 18 -2.73 12.86 6.49
N LEU A 19 -3.84 12.92 5.76
CA LEU A 19 -3.99 12.18 4.52
C LEU A 19 -4.03 13.24 3.43
N ASN A 20 -2.92 13.39 2.70
CA ASN A 20 -3.02 13.92 1.36
C ASN A 20 -3.98 13.00 0.62
N GLN A 21 -5.18 13.49 0.36
CA GLN A 21 -6.25 12.79 -0.36
C GLN A 21 -5.92 12.67 -1.87
N ASP A 22 -4.70 12.21 -2.18
CA ASP A 22 -4.38 11.51 -3.42
C ASP A 22 -4.29 9.99 -3.18
N ASP A 23 -4.66 9.51 -1.99
CA ASP A 23 -4.91 8.10 -1.67
C ASP A 23 -6.24 7.62 -2.27
N THR A 24 -6.44 7.86 -3.57
CA THR A 24 -7.52 7.23 -4.33
C THR A 24 -7.13 5.78 -4.60
N VAL A 25 -7.75 4.89 -3.83
CA VAL A 25 -8.28 3.53 -4.12
C VAL A 25 -7.69 2.66 -5.26
N MET A 26 -7.16 3.18 -6.37
CA MET A 26 -6.37 2.41 -7.35
C MET A 26 -5.52 3.38 -8.19
N ASN A 27 -4.27 3.62 -7.80
CA ASN A 27 -3.30 4.31 -8.66
C ASN A 27 -2.47 3.26 -9.43
N PRO A 28 -2.48 3.23 -10.77
CA PRO A 28 -1.68 2.29 -11.56
C PRO A 28 -0.18 2.37 -11.27
N GLU A 29 0.33 3.53 -10.83
CA GLU A 29 1.72 3.70 -10.42
C GLU A 29 2.10 2.78 -9.25
N LYS A 30 1.16 2.50 -8.33
CA LYS A 30 1.40 1.57 -7.21
C LYS A 30 1.67 0.16 -7.72
N LEU A 31 1.02 -0.28 -8.81
CA LEU A 31 1.29 -1.58 -9.43
C LEU A 31 2.70 -1.65 -10.02
N GLU A 32 3.17 -0.57 -10.63
CA GLU A 32 4.55 -0.47 -11.12
C GLU A 32 5.56 -0.51 -9.96
N LEU A 33 5.23 0.11 -8.82
CA LEU A 33 6.04 0.04 -7.60
C LEU A 33 6.13 -1.40 -7.05
N LEU A 34 5.08 -2.21 -7.13
CA LEU A 34 5.14 -3.62 -6.67
C LEU A 34 6.23 -4.44 -7.38
N ILE A 35 6.46 -4.19 -8.68
CA ILE A 35 7.42 -4.95 -9.51
C ILE A 35 8.80 -4.27 -9.63
N THR A 36 8.95 -3.04 -9.15
CA THR A 36 10.21 -2.29 -9.19
C THR A 36 10.84 -2.17 -7.82
N ARG A 37 10.04 -2.01 -6.77
CA ARG A 37 10.50 -1.79 -5.40
C ARG A 37 10.98 -3.10 -4.77
N GLU A 38 12.18 -3.04 -4.21
CA GLU A 38 12.73 -4.11 -3.39
C GLU A 38 12.42 -3.90 -1.91
N MET A 39 12.27 -5.02 -1.21
CA MET A 39 12.05 -5.07 0.22
C MET A 39 13.31 -4.55 0.96
N PRO A 40 13.21 -3.49 1.78
CA PRO A 40 14.39 -2.88 2.41
C PRO A 40 14.90 -3.64 3.65
N PHE A 41 14.09 -4.52 4.23
CA PHE A 41 14.41 -5.25 5.47
C PHE A 41 13.79 -6.65 5.53
N GLY A 42 14.09 -7.38 6.60
CA GLY A 42 13.56 -8.72 6.86
C GLY A 42 14.27 -9.83 6.09
N LYS A 43 13.69 -11.03 6.14
CA LYS A 43 14.24 -12.25 5.53
C LYS A 43 14.40 -12.13 4.00
N TYR A 44 13.53 -11.35 3.36
CA TYR A 44 13.48 -11.18 1.90
C TYR A 44 14.08 -9.83 1.45
N LYS A 45 15.02 -9.25 2.22
CA LYS A 45 15.69 -8.02 1.83
C LYS A 45 16.32 -8.13 0.43
N GLY A 46 16.11 -7.12 -0.41
CA GLY A 46 16.60 -7.09 -1.80
C GLY A 46 15.74 -7.87 -2.79
N ARG A 47 14.62 -8.46 -2.34
CA ARG A 47 13.63 -9.09 -3.21
C ARG A 47 12.55 -8.10 -3.60
N ILE A 48 12.07 -8.16 -4.84
CA ILE A 48 10.95 -7.35 -5.32
C ILE A 48 9.68 -7.70 -4.54
N ILE A 49 8.86 -6.69 -4.22
CA ILE A 49 7.62 -6.88 -3.43
C ILE A 49 6.69 -7.90 -4.10
N ALA A 50 6.52 -7.83 -5.41
CA ALA A 50 5.71 -8.77 -6.17
C ALA A 50 6.27 -10.20 -6.26
N ASP A 51 7.50 -10.45 -5.79
CA ASP A 51 8.11 -11.78 -5.70
C ASP A 51 8.11 -12.34 -4.27
N LEU A 52 7.48 -11.63 -3.33
CA LEU A 52 7.39 -12.07 -1.95
C LEU A 52 6.46 -13.30 -1.85
N PRO A 53 6.83 -14.32 -1.05
CA PRO A 53 6.01 -15.50 -0.91
C PRO A 53 4.74 -15.18 -0.11
N GLY A 54 3.58 -15.68 -0.56
CA GLY A 54 2.28 -15.48 0.10
C GLY A 54 2.27 -15.72 1.62
N PRO A 55 2.91 -16.79 2.16
CA PRO A 55 3.00 -16.99 3.61
C PRO A 55 3.65 -15.83 4.38
N TYR A 56 4.57 -15.10 3.74
CA TYR A 56 5.23 -13.94 4.34
C TYR A 56 4.32 -12.71 4.34
N LEU A 57 3.56 -12.49 3.28
CA LEU A 57 2.55 -11.43 3.21
C LEU A 57 1.41 -11.70 4.19
N ASN A 58 0.96 -12.95 4.31
CA ASN A 58 -0.06 -13.36 5.27
C ASN A 58 0.41 -13.20 6.73
N TRP A 59 1.70 -13.35 7.01
CA TRP A 59 2.25 -13.01 8.32
C TRP A 59 2.11 -11.51 8.62
N PHE A 60 2.43 -10.64 7.65
CA PHE A 60 2.19 -9.19 7.79
C PHE A 60 0.71 -8.84 7.93
N ALA A 61 -0.19 -9.54 7.24
CA ALA A 61 -1.64 -9.33 7.40
C ALA A 61 -2.13 -9.60 8.83
N ARG A 62 -1.42 -10.46 9.58
CA ARG A 62 -1.73 -10.79 10.98
C ARG A 62 -1.01 -9.89 11.98
N GLU A 63 0.25 -9.56 11.72
CA GLU A 63 1.08 -8.73 12.61
C GLU A 63 0.78 -7.24 12.45
N GLY A 64 0.43 -6.81 11.23
CA GLY A 64 0.25 -5.43 10.82
C GLY A 64 1.32 -4.99 9.82
N PHE A 65 0.92 -4.11 8.90
CA PHE A 65 1.83 -3.52 7.91
C PHE A 65 2.58 -2.32 8.49
N PRO A 66 3.85 -2.08 8.08
CA PRO A 66 4.59 -0.89 8.48
C PRO A 66 3.89 0.38 7.99
N HIS A 67 4.05 1.50 8.69
CA HIS A 67 3.45 2.77 8.24
C HIS A 67 4.15 3.31 6.99
N GLY A 68 3.40 4.07 6.19
CA GLY A 68 3.89 4.73 4.97
C GLY A 68 3.71 3.90 3.70
N GLU A 69 4.39 4.33 2.63
CA GLU A 69 4.22 3.79 1.27
C GLU A 69 4.47 2.28 1.23
N LEU A 70 5.51 1.78 1.89
CA LEU A 70 5.86 0.37 1.91
C LEU A 70 4.72 -0.49 2.48
N GLY A 71 4.05 -0.02 3.54
CA GLY A 71 2.91 -0.73 4.11
C GLY A 71 1.74 -0.81 3.14
N GLY A 72 1.44 0.31 2.48
CA GLY A 72 0.42 0.35 1.43
C GLY A 72 0.73 -0.61 0.28
N LEU A 73 1.98 -0.69 -0.16
CA LEU A 73 2.43 -1.64 -1.19
C LEU A 73 2.30 -3.09 -0.73
N LEU A 74 2.68 -3.40 0.52
CA LEU A 74 2.55 -4.75 1.07
C LEU A 74 1.09 -5.18 1.25
N ALA A 75 0.24 -4.27 1.72
CA ALA A 75 -1.19 -4.50 1.83
C ALA A 75 -1.83 -4.75 0.45
N LEU A 76 -1.50 -3.91 -0.54
CA LEU A 76 -1.95 -4.09 -1.92
C LEU A 76 -1.48 -5.44 -2.50
N MET A 77 -0.22 -5.81 -2.27
CA MET A 77 0.30 -7.10 -2.74
C MET A 77 -0.43 -8.28 -2.07
N GLN A 78 -0.72 -8.18 -0.77
CA GLN A 78 -1.49 -9.20 -0.06
C GLN A 78 -2.92 -9.32 -0.62
N GLU A 79 -3.57 -8.21 -0.95
CA GLU A 79 -4.90 -8.23 -1.58
C GLU A 79 -4.84 -8.90 -2.94
N ILE A 80 -3.86 -8.58 -3.78
CA ILE A 80 -3.68 -9.20 -5.10
C ILE A 80 -3.44 -10.71 -4.95
N ASP A 81 -2.56 -11.12 -4.05
CA ASP A 81 -2.24 -12.54 -3.79
C ASP A 81 -3.46 -13.31 -3.26
N HIS A 82 -4.17 -12.73 -2.29
CA HIS A 82 -5.35 -13.35 -1.68
C HIS A 82 -6.49 -13.55 -2.67
N ASN A 83 -6.63 -12.65 -3.65
CA ASN A 83 -7.62 -12.76 -4.72
C ASN A 83 -7.13 -13.59 -5.94
N GLY A 84 -5.88 -14.07 -5.94
CA GLY A 84 -5.31 -14.82 -7.06
C GLY A 84 -5.07 -13.97 -8.31
N LEU A 85 -4.85 -12.66 -8.15
CA LEU A 85 -4.72 -11.70 -9.25
C LEU A 85 -3.26 -11.42 -9.66
N SER A 86 -2.31 -12.21 -9.18
CA SER A 86 -0.88 -12.03 -9.44
C SER A 86 -0.51 -12.05 -10.92
N GLU A 87 -1.26 -12.80 -11.74
CA GLU A 87 -1.08 -12.85 -13.20
C GLU A 87 -1.32 -11.48 -13.87
N LEU A 88 -2.11 -10.58 -13.26
CA LEU A 88 -2.32 -9.22 -13.76
C LEU A 88 -1.03 -8.40 -13.79
N LEU A 89 -0.02 -8.78 -13.00
CA LEU A 89 1.28 -8.13 -12.98
C LEU A 89 2.21 -8.62 -14.11
N GLU A 90 1.90 -9.74 -14.79
CA GLU A 90 2.76 -10.30 -15.83
C GLU A 90 2.96 -9.37 -17.04
N PRO A 91 1.93 -8.71 -17.60
CA PRO A 91 2.13 -7.76 -18.70
C PRO A 91 3.03 -6.58 -18.29
N LEU A 92 2.90 -6.12 -17.05
CA LEU A 92 3.76 -5.07 -16.49
C LEU A 92 5.20 -5.56 -16.35
N ARG A 93 5.39 -6.77 -15.82
CA ARG A 93 6.70 -7.43 -15.73
C ARG A 93 7.37 -7.60 -17.09
N ALA A 94 6.61 -7.98 -18.12
CA ALA A 94 7.10 -8.08 -19.49
C ALA A 94 7.59 -6.72 -20.01
N LYS A 95 6.82 -5.65 -19.78
CA LYS A 95 7.20 -4.26 -20.12
C LYS A 95 8.51 -3.84 -19.43
N HIS A 96 8.74 -4.27 -18.19
CA HIS A 96 9.94 -3.96 -17.41
C HIS A 96 11.08 -4.99 -17.56
N GLY A 97 10.92 -6.05 -18.37
CA GLY A 97 11.92 -7.10 -18.54
C GLY A 97 12.20 -7.95 -17.29
N LYS A 98 11.25 -8.03 -16.34
CA LYS A 98 11.37 -8.72 -15.05
C LYS A 98 10.37 -9.88 -14.92
N PRO A 99 10.57 -11.01 -15.64
CA PRO A 99 9.62 -12.12 -15.60
C PRO A 99 9.44 -12.66 -14.17
N ALA A 100 8.26 -13.18 -13.88
CA ALA A 100 7.98 -13.78 -12.59
C ALA A 100 8.93 -14.97 -12.32
N PRO A 101 9.41 -15.14 -11.07
CA PRO A 101 10.21 -16.29 -10.69
C PRO A 101 9.38 -17.58 -10.86
N ARG A 102 9.98 -18.61 -11.48
CA ARG A 102 9.38 -19.95 -11.53
C ARG A 102 9.71 -20.63 -10.20
N HIS A 103 8.68 -20.93 -9.41
CA HIS A 103 8.79 -21.61 -8.11
C HIS A 103 8.52 -23.11 -8.25
#